data_AF-A0A800FWS8-F1
#
_entry.id   AF-A0A800FWS8-F1
#
_cell.length_a   1.000
_cell.length_b   1.000
_cell.length_c   1.000
_cell.angle_alpha   90.00
_cell.angle_beta   90.00
_cell.angle_gamma   90.00
#
_symmetry.space_group_name_H-M   'P 1'
#
loop_
_entity.id
_entity.type
_entity.pdbx_description
1 polymer ?
#
loop_
_entity_poly.entity_id
_entity_poly.type
_entity_poly.pdbx_seq_one_letter_code
_entity_poly.pdbx_strand_id
1 'polypeptide(L)'
;MFTFSGWAAVLSARGSLRGGLGQLRIVSDKSNRTIIQSAVPEAIFVSSDDYEEIKYAVSKSDALAIGPGLGCSSQVGCLLEMLCECGGSPPVLLDADGLNMATAGTGPRIKDWTFERNVLLTPHLGEMARLSSLSPEFIGSDRLVVTKEFAE
;
A
#
# COMPACT_ATOMS: atom_id res chain seq x y z
N MET A 1 -3.46 -6.14 -3.45
CA MET A 1 -2.75 -4.91 -3.86
C MET A 1 -3.76 -3.78 -4.02
N PHE A 2 -3.51 -2.61 -3.45
CA PHE A 2 -4.39 -1.43 -3.52
C PHE A 2 -3.71 -0.30 -4.31
N THR A 3 -4.32 0.11 -5.43
CA THR A 3 -3.73 1.03 -6.43
C THR A 3 -4.81 1.62 -7.31
N PHE A 4 -4.87 2.94 -7.50
CA PHE A 4 -5.90 3.62 -8.31
C PHE A 4 -5.35 4.21 -9.62
N SER A 5 -4.08 3.96 -9.94
CA SER A 5 -3.49 4.22 -11.25
C SER A 5 -3.34 2.91 -12.01
N GLY A 6 -3.94 2.82 -13.19
CA GLY A 6 -3.87 1.61 -14.02
C GLY A 6 -2.44 1.16 -14.33
N TRP A 7 -1.51 2.09 -14.58
CA TRP A 7 -0.12 1.76 -14.92
C TRP A 7 0.70 1.28 -13.72
N ALA A 8 0.55 1.95 -12.57
CA ALA A 8 1.21 1.54 -11.32
C ALA A 8 0.72 0.14 -10.90
N ALA A 9 -0.59 -0.12 -11.10
CA ALA A 9 -1.17 -1.42 -10.86
C ALA A 9 -0.55 -2.51 -11.73
N VAL A 10 -0.43 -2.27 -13.03
CA VAL A 10 0.11 -3.26 -13.98
C VAL A 10 1.58 -3.58 -13.69
N LEU A 11 2.40 -2.57 -13.39
CA LEU A 11 3.82 -2.79 -13.07
C LEU A 11 3.99 -3.61 -11.80
N SER A 12 3.28 -3.22 -10.74
CA SER A 12 3.32 -3.89 -9.44
C SER A 12 2.79 -5.32 -9.54
N ALA A 13 1.71 -5.53 -10.29
CA ALA A 13 1.12 -6.84 -10.54
C ALA A 13 2.10 -7.79 -11.26
N ARG A 14 2.74 -7.31 -12.33
CA ARG A 14 3.71 -8.10 -13.09
C ARG A 14 4.93 -8.46 -12.26
N GLY A 15 5.46 -7.52 -11.47
CA GLY A 15 6.55 -7.79 -10.55
C GLY A 15 6.16 -8.86 -9.52
N SER A 16 4.98 -8.73 -8.95
CA SER A 16 4.45 -9.67 -7.95
C SER A 16 4.27 -11.08 -8.51
N LEU A 17 3.64 -11.22 -9.68
CA LEU A 17 3.45 -12.53 -10.32
C LEU A 17 4.77 -13.19 -10.71
N ARG A 18 5.74 -12.41 -11.21
CA ARG A 18 7.09 -12.93 -11.49
C ARG A 18 7.84 -13.36 -10.22
N GLY A 19 7.48 -12.79 -9.07
CA GLY A 19 7.98 -13.22 -7.76
C GLY A 19 7.43 -14.56 -7.29
N GLY A 20 6.50 -15.19 -8.03
CA GLY A 20 5.98 -16.52 -7.73
C GLY A 20 4.72 -16.55 -6.87
N LEU A 21 3.95 -15.45 -6.82
CA LEU A 21 2.65 -15.47 -6.15
C LEU A 21 1.69 -16.49 -6.78
N GLY A 22 1.02 -17.29 -5.95
CA GLY A 22 -0.01 -18.22 -6.41
C GLY A 22 -1.31 -17.52 -6.84
N GLN A 23 -1.68 -16.43 -6.18
CA GLN A 23 -2.88 -15.65 -6.51
C GLN A 23 -2.65 -14.15 -6.26
N LEU A 24 -3.15 -13.32 -7.17
CA LEU A 24 -3.08 -11.86 -7.05
C LEU A 24 -4.48 -11.24 -7.13
N ARG A 25 -4.83 -10.44 -6.12
CA ARG A 25 -6.03 -9.58 -6.12
C ARG A 25 -5.63 -8.11 -6.19
N ILE A 26 -6.27 -7.36 -7.07
CA ILE A 26 -6.03 -5.93 -7.28
C ILE A 26 -7.30 -5.17 -6.95
N VAL A 27 -7.25 -4.35 -5.91
CA VAL A 27 -8.30 -3.39 -5.55
C VAL A 27 -7.98 -2.06 -6.24
N SER A 28 -8.88 -1.63 -7.12
CA SER A 28 -8.70 -0.40 -7.91
C SER A 28 -10.05 0.22 -8.29
N ASP A 29 -10.02 1.47 -8.74
CA ASP A 29 -11.19 2.13 -9.34
C ASP A 29 -11.69 1.39 -10.59
N LYS A 30 -13.00 1.32 -10.78
CA LYS A 30 -13.66 0.62 -11.90
C LYS A 30 -13.14 1.06 -13.26
N SER A 31 -12.77 2.34 -13.41
CA SER A 31 -12.21 2.88 -14.65
C SER A 31 -10.90 2.19 -15.07
N ASN A 32 -10.13 1.63 -14.12
CA ASN A 32 -8.89 0.92 -14.40
C ASN A 32 -9.08 -0.55 -14.76
N ARG A 33 -10.32 -1.09 -14.70
CA ARG A 33 -10.57 -2.52 -14.95
C ARG A 33 -10.04 -2.96 -16.30
N THR A 34 -10.36 -2.22 -17.36
CA THR A 34 -9.97 -2.58 -18.73
C THR A 34 -8.45 -2.62 -18.89
N ILE A 35 -7.73 -1.61 -18.42
CA ILE A 35 -6.27 -1.56 -18.55
C ILE A 35 -5.58 -2.66 -17.73
N ILE A 36 -6.06 -2.93 -16.51
CA ILE A 36 -5.50 -3.98 -15.66
C ILE A 36 -5.76 -5.37 -16.24
N GLN A 37 -7.03 -5.68 -16.57
CA GLN A 37 -7.42 -7.00 -17.05
C GLN A 37 -6.89 -7.31 -18.46
N SER A 38 -6.67 -6.29 -19.29
CA SER A 38 -6.02 -6.50 -20.60
C SER A 38 -4.53 -6.78 -20.48
N ALA A 39 -3.86 -6.20 -19.46
CA ALA A 39 -2.41 -6.29 -19.31
C ALA A 39 -1.94 -7.44 -18.39
N VAL A 40 -2.79 -7.87 -17.45
CA VAL A 40 -2.55 -8.91 -16.44
C VAL A 40 -3.85 -9.68 -16.16
N PRO A 41 -4.34 -10.51 -17.11
CA PRO A 41 -5.61 -11.23 -16.99
C PRO A 41 -5.63 -12.27 -15.86
N GLU A 42 -4.48 -12.69 -15.35
CA GLU A 42 -4.34 -13.62 -14.24
C GLU A 42 -4.69 -12.97 -12.88
N ALA A 43 -4.70 -11.63 -12.82
CA ALA A 43 -5.05 -10.90 -11.62
C ALA A 43 -6.57 -10.80 -11.45
N ILE A 44 -7.06 -11.07 -10.24
CA ILE A 44 -8.47 -10.88 -9.90
C ILE A 44 -8.69 -9.40 -9.61
N PHE A 45 -9.55 -8.75 -10.37
CA PHE A 45 -9.92 -7.35 -10.16
C PHE A 45 -11.04 -7.25 -9.13
N VAL A 46 -10.81 -6.44 -8.10
CA VAL A 46 -11.77 -6.07 -7.06
C VAL A 46 -12.03 -4.57 -7.17
N SER A 47 -13.29 -4.20 -7.16
CA SER A 47 -13.67 -2.79 -7.27
C SER A 47 -13.48 -2.07 -5.93
N SER A 48 -12.94 -0.85 -5.97
CA SER A 48 -12.72 -0.03 -4.77
C SER A 48 -13.99 0.41 -4.04
N ASP A 49 -15.15 0.37 -4.71
CA ASP A 49 -16.46 0.70 -4.14
C ASP A 49 -17.25 -0.53 -3.64
N ASP A 50 -16.70 -1.73 -3.79
CA ASP A 50 -17.29 -2.98 -3.30
C ASP A 50 -16.62 -3.42 -2.00
N TYR A 51 -17.04 -2.80 -0.89
CA TYR A 51 -16.43 -3.00 0.43
C TYR A 51 -16.50 -4.46 0.93
N GLU A 52 -17.55 -5.19 0.58
CA GLU A 52 -17.69 -6.59 1.00
C GLU A 52 -16.73 -7.49 0.24
N GLU A 53 -16.57 -7.28 -1.08
CA GLU A 53 -15.56 -7.99 -1.86
C GLU A 53 -14.14 -7.62 -1.42
N ILE A 54 -13.89 -6.36 -1.03
CA ILE A 54 -12.59 -5.95 -0.46
C ILE A 54 -12.29 -6.71 0.83
N LYS A 55 -13.24 -6.76 1.78
CA LYS A 55 -13.06 -7.52 3.04
C LYS A 55 -12.81 -9.00 2.75
N TYR A 56 -13.58 -9.57 1.83
CA TYR A 56 -13.37 -10.95 1.40
C TYR A 56 -11.97 -11.14 0.80
N ALA A 57 -11.54 -10.26 -0.11
CA ALA A 57 -10.22 -10.30 -0.73
C ALA A 57 -9.09 -10.21 0.31
N VAL A 58 -9.21 -9.33 1.30
CA VAL A 58 -8.26 -9.20 2.41
C VAL A 58 -8.21 -10.50 3.23
N SER A 59 -9.37 -11.09 3.57
CA SER A 59 -9.45 -12.35 4.32
C SER A 59 -8.82 -13.56 3.60
N LYS A 60 -8.66 -13.47 2.27
CA LYS A 60 -8.08 -14.50 1.40
C LYS A 60 -6.64 -14.22 1.00
N SER A 61 -6.01 -13.20 1.58
CA SER A 61 -4.66 -12.78 1.21
C SER A 61 -3.69 -13.04 2.36
N ASP A 62 -2.51 -13.56 2.03
CA ASP A 62 -1.42 -13.78 3.00
C ASP A 62 -0.58 -12.52 3.24
N ALA A 63 -0.69 -11.52 2.36
CA ALA A 63 -0.02 -10.21 2.46
C ALA A 63 -0.79 -9.14 1.68
N LEU A 64 -0.66 -7.88 2.09
CA LEU A 64 -1.17 -6.72 1.34
C LEU A 64 -0.02 -5.83 0.88
N ALA A 65 -0.19 -5.21 -0.28
CA ALA A 65 0.63 -4.12 -0.76
C ALA A 65 -0.27 -2.93 -1.07
N ILE A 66 0.08 -1.75 -0.57
CA ILE A 66 -0.75 -0.55 -0.61
C ILE A 66 0.11 0.62 -1.07
N GLY A 67 -0.37 1.38 -2.06
CA GLY A 67 0.14 2.72 -2.31
C GLY A 67 0.52 3.10 -3.73
N PRO A 68 1.06 2.22 -4.60
CA PRO A 68 1.45 2.64 -5.95
C PRO A 68 0.27 3.25 -6.71
N GLY A 69 0.30 4.57 -6.92
CA GLY A 69 -0.76 5.32 -7.58
C GLY A 69 -2.13 5.23 -6.90
N LEU A 70 -2.17 5.10 -5.58
CA LEU A 70 -3.42 5.11 -4.82
C LEU A 70 -4.07 6.50 -4.80
N GLY A 71 -3.26 7.56 -4.91
CA GLY A 71 -3.67 8.94 -4.67
C GLY A 71 -3.91 9.24 -3.19
N CYS A 72 -4.21 10.51 -2.89
CA CYS A 72 -4.33 11.00 -1.51
C CYS A 72 -5.72 11.61 -1.20
N SER A 73 -6.79 11.04 -1.75
CA SER A 73 -8.14 11.55 -1.50
C SER A 73 -8.70 11.09 -0.14
N SER A 74 -9.73 11.77 0.36
CA SER A 74 -10.40 11.37 1.61
C SER A 74 -11.05 9.99 1.50
N GLN A 75 -11.55 9.61 0.31
CA GLN A 75 -12.11 8.28 0.07
C GLN A 75 -11.06 7.18 0.24
N VAL A 76 -9.83 7.44 -0.23
CA VAL A 76 -8.68 6.55 0.02
C VAL A 76 -8.39 6.47 1.51
N GLY A 77 -8.43 7.60 2.22
CA GLY A 77 -8.28 7.66 3.68
C GLY A 77 -9.23 6.71 4.41
N CYS A 78 -10.53 6.83 4.14
CA CYS A 78 -11.56 5.98 4.74
C CYS A 78 -11.37 4.49 4.39
N LEU A 79 -10.95 4.18 3.15
CA LEU A 79 -10.64 2.81 2.75
C LEU A 79 -9.47 2.25 3.58
N LEU A 80 -8.40 3.03 3.77
CA LEU A 80 -7.24 2.63 4.56
C LEU A 80 -7.58 2.47 6.05
N GLU A 81 -8.41 3.35 6.61
CA GLU A 81 -8.91 3.22 7.99
C GLU A 81 -9.67 1.89 8.19
N MET A 82 -10.58 1.56 7.27
CA MET A 82 -11.30 0.28 7.29
C MET A 82 -10.34 -0.92 7.24
N LEU A 83 -9.26 -0.85 6.46
CA LEU A 83 -8.23 -1.89 6.41
C LEU A 83 -7.42 -2.00 7.70
N CYS A 84 -7.16 -0.89 8.39
CA CYS A 84 -6.51 -0.88 9.70
C CYS A 84 -7.38 -1.57 10.77
N GLU A 85 -8.69 -1.34 10.73
CA GLU A 85 -9.64 -1.85 11.72
C GLU A 85 -10.06 -3.32 11.50
N CYS A 86 -9.79 -3.88 10.30
CA CYS A 86 -10.03 -5.30 10.05
C CYS A 86 -9.08 -6.17 10.89
N GLY A 87 -9.60 -6.78 11.96
CA GLY A 87 -8.85 -7.68 12.83
C GLY A 87 -8.34 -8.94 12.10
N GLY A 88 -7.20 -9.47 12.56
CA GLY A 88 -6.55 -10.64 11.94
C GLY A 88 -5.95 -10.39 10.56
N SER A 89 -5.65 -9.13 10.24
CA SER A 89 -5.14 -8.74 8.94
C SER A 89 -3.73 -9.28 8.67
N PRO A 90 -3.43 -9.69 7.41
CA PRO A 90 -2.11 -10.12 7.00
C PRO A 90 -1.06 -8.98 7.06
N PRO A 91 0.25 -9.30 7.02
CA PRO A 91 1.32 -8.31 6.92
C PRO A 91 1.10 -7.35 5.74
N VAL A 92 1.51 -6.10 5.94
CA VAL A 92 1.26 -4.99 4.98
C VAL A 92 2.58 -4.38 4.51
N LEU A 93 2.71 -4.21 3.21
CA LEU A 93 3.67 -3.32 2.57
C LEU A 93 3.00 -1.97 2.30
N LEU A 94 3.50 -0.89 2.89
CA LEU A 94 3.15 0.49 2.57
C LEU A 94 4.24 1.10 1.69
N ASP A 95 3.84 1.55 0.51
CA ASP A 95 4.69 2.19 -0.48
C ASP A 95 4.06 3.50 -0.97
N ALA A 96 4.82 4.38 -1.62
CA ALA A 96 4.32 5.54 -2.36
C ALA A 96 3.19 6.32 -1.65
N ASP A 97 1.98 6.35 -2.22
CA ASP A 97 0.85 7.10 -1.66
C ASP A 97 0.34 6.52 -0.33
N GLY A 98 0.59 5.24 -0.05
CA GLY A 98 0.31 4.66 1.27
C GLY A 98 1.17 5.31 2.36
N LEU A 99 2.44 5.59 2.08
CA LEU A 99 3.32 6.34 2.96
C LEU A 99 2.91 7.81 3.04
N ASN A 100 2.57 8.42 1.89
CA ASN A 100 2.11 9.81 1.84
C ASN A 100 0.87 10.02 2.71
N MET A 101 -0.12 9.13 2.63
CA MET A 101 -1.35 9.18 3.42
C MET A 101 -1.08 9.09 4.92
N ALA A 102 -0.15 8.21 5.33
CA ALA A 102 0.24 8.08 6.74
C ALA A 102 0.92 9.34 7.27
N THR A 103 1.68 10.07 6.44
CA THR A 103 2.32 11.35 6.82
C THR A 103 1.39 12.55 6.80
N ALA A 104 0.46 12.61 5.83
CA ALA A 104 -0.43 13.75 5.64
C ALA A 104 -1.54 13.83 6.69
N GLY A 105 -1.76 12.77 7.48
CA GLY A 105 -2.85 12.70 8.46
C GLY A 105 -4.23 12.57 7.84
N THR A 106 -4.31 12.28 6.54
CA THR A 106 -5.56 12.04 5.80
C THR A 106 -5.93 10.55 5.74
N GLY A 107 -5.16 9.70 6.42
CA GLY A 107 -5.41 8.28 6.61
C GLY A 107 -4.73 7.78 7.89
N PRO A 108 -4.72 6.46 8.14
CA PRO A 108 -4.11 5.88 9.32
C PRO A 108 -2.60 6.14 9.35
N ARG A 109 -2.08 6.52 10.53
CA ARG A 109 -0.63 6.69 10.72
C ARG A 109 0.05 5.35 10.74
N ILE A 110 1.36 5.33 10.54
CA ILE A 110 2.18 4.11 10.56
C ILE A 110 1.93 3.27 11.83
N LYS A 111 1.89 3.91 13.01
CA LYS A 111 1.63 3.22 14.29
C LYS A 111 0.26 2.55 14.37
N ASP A 112 -0.72 3.06 13.63
CA ASP A 112 -2.08 2.50 13.63
C ASP A 112 -2.09 1.19 12.80
N TRP A 113 -1.17 1.03 11.84
CA TRP A 113 -0.96 -0.23 11.12
C TRP A 113 -0.19 -1.27 11.94
N THR A 114 0.74 -0.86 12.81
CA THR A 114 1.63 -1.79 13.53
C THR A 114 0.97 -2.48 14.74
N PHE A 115 -0.25 -2.10 15.12
CA PHE A 115 -0.90 -2.57 16.34
C PHE A 115 -1.14 -4.10 16.36
N GLU A 116 -1.34 -4.75 15.20
CA GLU A 116 -1.67 -6.20 15.14
C GLU A 116 -1.03 -6.95 13.95
N ARG A 117 -0.09 -6.32 13.23
CA ARG A 117 0.52 -6.93 12.03
C ARG A 117 1.92 -6.40 11.78
N ASN A 118 2.71 -7.20 11.08
CA ASN A 118 4.00 -6.74 10.58
C ASN A 118 3.77 -5.74 9.43
N VAL A 119 4.50 -4.63 9.47
CA VAL A 119 4.44 -3.57 8.46
C VAL A 119 5.82 -3.40 7.84
N LEU A 120 5.90 -3.51 6.52
CA LEU A 120 7.07 -3.17 5.73
C LEU A 120 6.84 -1.82 5.05
N LEU A 121 7.81 -0.93 5.14
CA LEU A 121 7.78 0.38 4.50
C LEU A 121 8.86 0.44 3.42
N THR A 122 8.58 1.08 2.28
CA THR A 122 9.55 1.27 1.19
C THR A 122 9.81 2.74 0.86
N PRO A 123 10.11 3.60 1.85
CA PRO A 123 10.28 5.02 1.58
C PRO A 123 11.53 5.28 0.73
N HIS A 124 11.38 6.06 -0.33
CA HIS A 124 12.52 6.75 -0.92
C HIS A 124 12.99 7.91 0.00
N LEU A 125 14.11 8.56 -0.32
CA LEU A 125 14.71 9.60 0.55
C LEU A 125 13.72 10.70 0.96
N GLY A 126 12.98 11.28 0.00
CA GLY A 126 11.94 12.28 0.28
C GLY A 126 10.70 11.77 1.05
N GLU A 127 10.33 10.50 0.96
CA GLU A 127 9.28 9.91 1.80
C GLU A 127 9.79 9.73 3.23
N MET A 128 11.04 9.26 3.37
CA MET A 128 11.68 9.10 4.67
C MET A 128 11.84 10.45 5.39
N ALA A 129 12.20 11.52 4.66
CA ALA A 129 12.26 12.87 5.20
C ALA A 129 10.91 13.33 5.77
N ARG A 130 9.80 13.03 5.08
CA ARG A 130 8.45 13.35 5.56
C ARG A 130 8.03 12.50 6.76
N LEU A 131 8.37 11.22 6.76
CA LEU A 131 8.08 10.29 7.85
C LEU A 131 8.84 10.64 9.14
N SER A 132 10.14 10.89 9.02
CA SER A 132 11.04 11.15 10.16
C SER A 132 11.09 12.61 10.59
N SER A 133 10.57 13.54 9.77
CA SER A 133 10.74 14.99 9.94
C SER A 133 12.22 15.44 9.98
N LEU A 134 13.12 14.66 9.37
CA LEU A 134 14.55 14.96 9.23
C LEU A 134 14.86 15.52 7.83
N SER A 135 15.95 16.26 7.70
CA SER A 135 16.36 16.77 6.39
C SER A 135 16.91 15.66 5.49
N PRO A 136 16.70 15.72 4.15
CA PRO A 136 17.27 14.75 3.22
C PRO A 136 18.80 14.62 3.32
N GLU A 137 19.51 15.69 3.65
CA GLU A 137 20.97 15.70 3.83
C GLU A 137 21.39 14.86 5.03
N PHE A 138 20.69 15.00 6.16
CA PHE A 138 20.96 14.23 7.37
C PHE A 138 20.69 12.74 7.13
N ILE A 139 19.55 12.40 6.52
CA ILE A 139 19.22 11.02 6.16
C ILE A 139 20.23 10.46 5.16
N GLY A 140 20.68 11.27 4.21
CA GLY A 140 21.70 10.90 3.23
C GLY A 140 23.05 10.60 3.86
N SER A 141 23.39 11.25 4.97
CA SER A 141 24.69 11.08 5.66
C SER A 141 24.81 9.75 6.40
N ASP A 142 23.73 9.24 6.98
CA ASP A 142 23.71 7.92 7.62
C ASP A 142 22.33 7.25 7.52
N ARG A 143 22.07 6.63 6.36
CA ARG A 143 20.77 5.99 6.07
C ARG A 143 20.47 4.82 7.01
N LEU A 144 21.49 4.05 7.38
CA LEU A 144 21.29 2.83 8.18
C LEU A 144 20.87 3.17 9.60
N VAL A 145 21.51 4.18 10.21
CA VAL A 145 21.14 4.66 11.55
C VAL A 145 19.72 5.20 11.53
N VAL A 146 19.40 6.10 10.60
CA VAL A 146 18.06 6.71 10.54
C VAL A 146 16.96 5.68 10.30
N THR A 147 17.16 4.72 9.39
CA THR A 147 16.16 3.67 9.14
C THR A 147 15.99 2.75 10.34
N LYS A 148 17.07 2.44 11.07
CA LYS A 148 16.99 1.62 12.28
C LYS A 148 16.25 2.35 13.41
N GLU A 149 16.62 3.59 13.70
CA GLU A 149 15.96 4.40 14.74
C GLU A 149 14.48 4.65 14.44
N PHE A 150 14.10 4.81 13.17
CA PHE A 150 12.70 4.99 12.79
C PHE A 150 11.85 3.73 12.98
N ALA A 151 12.47 2.54 12.92
CA ALA A 151 11.78 1.26 13.02
C ALA A 151 11.64 0.74 14.47
N GLU A 152 12.38 1.33 15.43
CA GLU A 152 12.31 1.05 16.87
C GLU A 152 11.16 1.82 17.56
#